data_AF-A0A7Y3GR22-F1
#
_entry.id   AF-A0A7Y3GR22-F1
#
_cell.length_a   1.000
_cell.length_b   1.000
_cell.length_c   1.000
_cell.angle_alpha   90.00
_cell.angle_beta   90.00
_cell.angle_gamma   90.00
#
_symmetry.space_group_name_H-M   'P 1'
#
loop_
_entity.id
_entity.type
_entity.pdbx_description
1 polymer ?
#
loop_
_entity_poly.entity_id
_entity_poly.type
_entity_poly.pdbx_seq_one_letter_code
_entity_poly.pdbx_strand_id
1 'polypeptide(L)'
;WTIKDILLHLIDTERVFSYRALRIARGDSTPLPGFDQDLYVENALARNRTMTSLIEEYKSLRQSTLTLFKTFTPEMLISTGTASDSAISVRAIGYILSGHENHHKIIIEDRYL
;
A
#
# COMPACT_ATOMS: atom_id res chain seq x y z
N TRP A 1 12.35 -5.82 -11.57
CA TRP A 1 12.38 -4.52 -10.87
C TRP A 1 13.75 -4.30 -10.26
N THR A 2 14.25 -3.06 -10.23
CA THR A 2 15.42 -2.66 -9.42
C THR A 2 15.00 -2.47 -7.94
N ILE A 3 15.95 -2.29 -7.02
CA ILE A 3 15.62 -1.97 -5.61
C ILE A 3 14.78 -0.67 -5.53
N LYS A 4 15.07 0.33 -6.37
CA LYS A 4 14.29 1.57 -6.42
C LYS A 4 12.86 1.32 -6.90
N ASP A 5 12.68 0.46 -7.89
CA ASP A 5 11.35 0.08 -8.39
C ASP A 5 10.57 -0.67 -7.31
N ILE A 6 11.20 -1.58 -6.55
CA ILE A 6 10.55 -2.28 -5.44
C ILE A 6 10.12 -1.29 -4.36
N LEU A 7 11.00 -0.36 -3.96
CA LEU A 7 10.67 0.63 -2.94
C LEU A 7 9.52 1.54 -3.39
N LEU A 8 9.52 1.97 -4.65
CA LEU A 8 8.45 2.80 -5.20
C LEU A 8 7.12 2.02 -5.32
N HIS A 9 7.18 0.75 -5.69
CA HIS A 9 6.02 -0.15 -5.69
C HIS A 9 5.38 -0.29 -4.30
N LEU A 10 6.18 -0.42 -3.24
CA LEU A 10 5.68 -0.43 -1.86
C LEU A 10 4.93 0.86 -1.52
N ILE A 11 5.51 2.01 -1.88
CA ILE A 11 4.90 3.33 -1.66
C ILE A 11 3.55 3.45 -2.40
N ASP A 12 3.51 3.11 -3.68
CA ASP A 12 2.29 3.26 -4.48
C ASP A 12 1.20 2.28 -4.04
N THR A 13 1.58 1.04 -3.72
CA THR A 13 0.65 0.05 -3.18
C THR A 13 0.07 0.52 -1.85
N GLU A 14 0.90 1.03 -0.94
CA GLU A 14 0.43 1.54 0.35
C GLU A 14 -0.55 2.71 0.19
N ARG A 15 -0.34 3.64 -0.75
CA ARG A 15 -1.30 4.70 -1.05
C ARG A 15 -2.65 4.17 -1.50
N VAL A 16 -2.64 3.24 -2.47
CA VAL A 16 -3.86 2.64 -3.02
C VAL A 16 -4.65 1.93 -1.92
N PHE A 17 -3.98 1.14 -1.09
CA PHE A 17 -4.61 0.38 -0.02
C PHE A 17 -5.04 1.27 1.16
N SER A 18 -4.29 2.31 1.52
CA SER A 18 -4.71 3.30 2.52
C SER A 18 -5.96 4.07 2.06
N TYR A 19 -6.06 4.42 0.78
CA TYR A 19 -7.27 5.02 0.23
C TYR A 19 -8.48 4.07 0.29
N ARG A 20 -8.28 2.79 -0.07
CA ARG A 20 -9.32 1.75 0.07
C ARG A 20 -9.78 1.61 1.51
N ALA A 21 -8.84 1.55 2.46
CA ALA A 21 -9.15 1.47 3.89
C ALA A 21 -9.96 2.68 4.35
N LEU A 22 -9.57 3.90 3.94
CA LEU A 22 -10.31 5.12 4.24
C LEU A 22 -11.76 5.06 3.73
N ARG A 23 -11.97 4.73 2.45
CA ARG A 23 -13.31 4.67 1.83
C ARG A 23 -14.21 3.69 2.57
N ILE A 24 -13.73 2.47 2.79
CA ILE A 24 -14.48 1.41 3.47
C ILE A 24 -14.77 1.79 4.93
N ALA A 25 -13.78 2.34 5.64
CA ALA A 25 -13.94 2.78 7.04
C ALA A 25 -14.90 3.98 7.20
N ARG A 26 -15.29 4.63 6.10
CA ARG A 26 -16.26 5.73 6.08
C ARG A 26 -17.61 5.33 5.49
N GLY A 27 -17.83 4.02 5.27
CA GLY A 27 -19.11 3.49 4.79
C GLY A 27 -19.35 3.73 3.30
N ASP A 28 -18.31 4.09 2.54
CA ASP A 28 -18.42 4.22 1.09
C ASP A 28 -18.47 2.84 0.44
N SER A 29 -19.61 2.51 -0.17
CA SER A 29 -19.88 1.21 -0.80
C SER A 29 -19.50 1.15 -2.28
N THR A 30 -18.89 2.19 -2.83
CA THR A 30 -18.47 2.20 -4.24
C THR A 30 -17.39 1.13 -4.46
N PRO A 31 -17.57 0.20 -5.42
CA PRO A 31 -16.53 -0.77 -5.77
C PRO A 31 -15.23 -0.06 -6.20
N LEU A 32 -14.11 -0.48 -5.63
CA LEU A 32 -12.79 0.09 -5.92
C LEU A 32 -12.04 -0.81 -6.89
N PRO A 33 -11.60 -0.30 -8.06
CA PRO A 33 -10.96 -1.14 -9.07
C PRO A 33 -9.60 -1.67 -8.60
N GLY A 34 -9.16 -2.75 -9.23
CA GLY A 34 -7.75 -3.17 -9.21
C GLY A 34 -6.85 -2.12 -9.86
N PHE A 35 -5.54 -2.31 -9.75
CA PHE A 35 -4.56 -1.53 -10.49
C PHE A 35 -3.48 -2.46 -11.05
N ASP A 36 -2.87 -2.05 -12.16
CA ASP A 36 -1.79 -2.77 -12.81
C ASP A 36 -0.45 -2.29 -12.22
N GLN A 37 0.18 -3.15 -11.42
CA GLN A 37 1.45 -2.83 -10.76
C GLN A 37 2.62 -2.71 -11.74
N ASP A 38 2.61 -3.45 -12.84
CA ASP A 38 3.69 -3.43 -13.82
C ASP A 38 3.61 -2.13 -14.63
N LEU A 39 2.39 -1.73 -15.03
CA LEU A 39 2.14 -0.42 -15.63
C LEU A 39 2.58 0.73 -14.72
N TYR A 40 2.32 0.62 -13.41
CA TYR A 40 2.76 1.65 -12.46
C TYR A 40 4.29 1.73 -12.40
N VAL A 41 4.98 0.60 -12.24
CA VAL A 41 6.45 0.57 -12.19
C VAL A 41 7.08 1.11 -13.47
N GLU A 42 6.54 0.77 -14.64
CA GLU A 42 7.01 1.29 -15.93
C GLU A 42 6.91 2.83 -16.01
N ASN A 43 5.85 3.41 -15.44
CA ASN A 43 5.56 4.85 -15.51
C ASN A 43 6.09 5.66 -14.31
N ALA A 44 6.50 5.00 -13.22
CA ALA A 44 6.90 5.69 -11.99
C ALA A 44 8.31 6.32 -12.06
N LEU A 45 9.08 6.01 -13.11
CA LEU A 45 10.41 6.60 -13.39
C LEU A 45 11.38 6.54 -12.19
N ALA A 46 11.36 5.45 -11.41
CA ALA A 46 12.13 5.33 -10.18
C ALA A 46 13.64 5.57 -10.38
N ARG A 47 14.16 5.28 -11.58
CA ARG A 47 15.55 5.56 -11.98
C ARG A 47 15.95 7.03 -11.82
N ASN A 48 15.02 7.96 -12.01
CA ASN A 48 15.25 9.41 -11.92
C ASN A 48 15.27 9.91 -10.47
N ARG A 49 14.91 9.07 -9.50
CA ARG A 49 14.83 9.45 -8.09
C ARG A 49 16.05 8.99 -7.32
N THR A 50 16.46 9.76 -6.33
CA THR A 50 17.52 9.35 -5.41
C THR A 50 16.97 8.35 -4.40
N MET A 51 17.82 7.45 -3.90
CA MET A 51 17.42 6.50 -2.85
C MET A 51 16.93 7.24 -1.59
N THR A 52 17.62 8.31 -1.21
CA THR A 52 17.22 9.18 -0.08
C THR A 52 15.80 9.72 -0.26
N SER A 53 15.46 10.24 -1.44
CA SER A 53 14.11 10.79 -1.69
C SER A 53 13.01 9.73 -1.61
N LEU A 54 13.30 8.49 -1.99
CA LEU A 54 12.35 7.38 -1.90
C LEU A 54 12.15 6.94 -0.44
N ILE A 55 13.24 6.87 0.34
CA ILE A 55 13.17 6.52 1.76
C ILE A 55 12.41 7.60 2.56
N GLU A 56 12.63 8.87 2.25
CA GLU A 56 11.90 9.98 2.88
C GLU A 56 10.40 9.87 2.63
N GLU A 57 9.99 9.67 1.38
CA GLU A 57 8.59 9.49 1.00
C GLU A 57 7.98 8.24 1.66
N TYR A 58 8.69 7.11 1.64
CA TYR A 58 8.25 5.88 2.28
C TYR A 58 7.97 6.09 3.78
N LYS A 59 8.88 6.76 4.50
CA LYS A 59 8.70 7.08 5.93
C LYS A 59 7.49 7.99 6.17
N SER A 60 7.35 9.04 5.35
CA SER A 60 6.21 9.96 5.45
C SER A 60 4.88 9.24 5.21
N LEU A 61 4.81 8.39 4.17
CA LEU A 61 3.61 7.62 3.87
C LEU A 61 3.31 6.62 4.99
N ARG A 62 4.31 5.87 5.46
CA ARG A 62 4.13 4.91 6.55
C ARG A 62 3.56 5.58 7.80
N GLN A 63 4.08 6.75 8.16
CA GLN A 63 3.56 7.51 9.29
C GLN A 63 2.11 7.95 9.05
N SER A 64 1.78 8.39 7.84
CA SER A 64 0.41 8.79 7.48
C SER A 64 -0.57 7.61 7.50
N THR A 65 -0.17 6.43 7.05
CA THR A 65 -0.99 5.22 7.13
C THR A 65 -1.22 4.83 8.58
N LEU A 66 -0.17 4.82 9.40
CA LEU A 66 -0.30 4.50 10.82
C LEU A 66 -1.22 5.47 11.57
N THR A 67 -1.15 6.77 11.28
CA THR A 67 -2.07 7.74 11.89
C THR A 67 -3.49 7.58 11.39
N LEU A 68 -3.70 7.27 10.10
CA LEU A 68 -5.03 6.93 9.57
C LEU A 68 -5.65 5.74 10.33
N PHE A 69 -4.93 4.63 10.44
CA PHE A 69 -5.44 3.42 11.11
C PHE A 69 -5.72 3.63 12.60
N LYS A 70 -4.96 4.51 13.28
CA LYS A 70 -5.25 4.91 14.67
C LYS A 70 -6.59 5.64 14.83
N THR A 71 -7.17 6.19 13.76
CA THR A 71 -8.50 6.85 13.81
C THR A 71 -9.66 5.87 13.69
N PHE A 72 -9.41 4.60 13.34
CA PHE A 72 -10.48 3.63 13.10
C PHE A 72 -10.95 2.99 14.40
N THR A 73 -12.26 3.00 14.63
CA THR A 73 -12.89 2.28 15.74
C THR A 73 -12.93 0.76 15.46
N PRO A 74 -13.19 -0.09 16.47
CA PRO A 74 -13.38 -1.53 16.25
C PRO A 74 -14.42 -1.85 15.17
N GLU A 75 -15.50 -1.07 15.11
CA GLU A 75 -16.57 -1.21 14.09
C GLU A 75 -16.05 -0.87 12.70
N MET A 76 -15.31 0.25 12.57
CA MET A 76 -14.68 0.63 11.29
C MET A 76 -13.70 -0.43 10.80
N LEU A 77 -12.95 -1.06 11.71
CA LEU A 77 -11.97 -2.10 11.35
C LEU A 77 -12.64 -3.36 10.79
N ILE A 78 -13.86 -3.68 11.21
CA ILE A 78 -14.62 -4.84 10.69
C ILE A 78 -15.51 -4.51 9.49
N SER A 79 -15.69 -3.22 9.16
CA SER A 79 -16.40 -2.80 7.94
C SER A 79 -15.81 -3.45 6.69
N THR A 80 -16.70 -3.85 5.78
CA THR A 80 -16.36 -4.51 4.52
C THR A 80 -16.77 -3.66 3.33
N GLY A 81 -16.01 -3.75 2.24
CA GLY A 81 -16.32 -3.18 0.94
C GLY A 81 -15.80 -4.08 -0.18
N THR A 82 -15.91 -3.62 -1.42
CA THR A 82 -15.44 -4.37 -2.60
C THR A 82 -14.22 -3.68 -3.18
N ALA A 83 -13.10 -4.40 -3.28
CA ALA A 83 -11.90 -3.94 -3.96
C ALA A 83 -11.33 -5.05 -4.86
N SER A 84 -10.99 -4.70 -6.10
CA SER A 84 -10.52 -5.68 -7.11
C SER A 84 -11.50 -6.87 -7.22
N ASP A 85 -12.80 -6.56 -7.34
CA ASP A 85 -13.90 -7.52 -7.44
C ASP A 85 -14.04 -8.51 -6.27
N SER A 86 -13.36 -8.26 -5.15
CA SER A 86 -13.36 -9.11 -3.96
C SER A 86 -13.81 -8.35 -2.72
N ALA A 87 -14.54 -9.03 -1.84
CA ALA A 87 -14.90 -8.50 -0.54
C ALA A 87 -13.64 -8.38 0.35
N ILE A 88 -13.46 -7.22 0.98
CA ILE A 88 -12.31 -6.95 1.86
C ILE A 88 -12.72 -6.10 3.05
N SER A 89 -12.16 -6.40 4.23
CA SER A 89 -12.34 -5.57 5.42
C SER A 89 -11.20 -4.56 5.60
N VAL A 90 -11.47 -3.47 6.32
CA VAL A 90 -10.44 -2.47 6.69
C VAL A 90 -9.29 -3.14 7.46
N ARG A 91 -9.61 -4.04 8.40
CA ARG A 91 -8.61 -4.82 9.14
C ARG A 91 -7.78 -5.70 8.21
N ALA A 92 -8.40 -6.37 7.23
CA ALA A 92 -7.66 -7.20 6.27
C ALA A 92 -6.66 -6.36 5.46
N ILE A 93 -7.02 -5.13 5.07
CA ILE A 93 -6.10 -4.21 4.39
C ILE A 93 -4.86 -3.93 5.25
N GLY A 94 -5.01 -3.67 6.55
CA GLY A 94 -3.88 -3.44 7.46
C GLY A 94 -2.91 -4.64 7.54
N TYR A 95 -3.44 -5.87 7.54
CA TYR A 95 -2.62 -7.08 7.49
C TYR A 95 -1.95 -7.29 6.13
N ILE A 96 -2.66 -7.03 5.03
CA ILE A 96 -2.11 -7.13 3.67
C ILE A 96 -0.93 -6.18 3.52
N LEU A 97 -1.06 -4.93 3.93
CA LEU A 97 0.04 -3.96 3.90
C LEU A 97 1.26 -4.47 4.67
N SER A 98 1.05 -4.98 5.89
CA SER A 98 2.16 -5.49 6.71
C SER A 98 2.82 -6.73 6.09
N GLY A 99 2.03 -7.64 5.52
CA GLY A 99 2.53 -8.84 4.85
C GLY A 99 3.26 -8.52 3.54
N HIS A 100 2.77 -7.52 2.79
CA HIS A 100 3.36 -7.06 1.53
C HIS A 100 4.76 -6.48 1.75
N GLU A 101 4.95 -5.68 2.80
CA GLU A 101 6.28 -5.21 3.21
C GLU A 101 7.24 -6.36 3.50
N ASN A 102 6.81 -7.34 4.30
CA ASN A 102 7.65 -8.48 4.65
C ASN A 102 8.02 -9.31 3.42
N HIS A 103 7.08 -9.49 2.50
CA HIS A 103 7.32 -10.20 1.24
C HIS A 103 8.41 -9.51 0.41
N HIS A 104 8.32 -8.19 0.21
CA HIS A 104 9.32 -7.47 -0.56
C HIS A 104 10.65 -7.30 0.16
N LYS A 105 10.66 -7.23 1.49
CA LYS A 105 11.89 -7.33 2.28
C LYS A 105 12.65 -8.62 1.96
N ILE A 106 11.95 -9.77 1.99
CA ILE A 106 12.54 -11.08 1.66
C ILE A 106 13.08 -11.09 0.24
N ILE A 107 12.33 -10.55 -0.74
CA ILE A 107 12.80 -10.45 -2.13
C ILE A 107 14.09 -9.62 -2.23
N ILE A 108 14.19 -8.52 -1.50
CA ILE A 108 15.40 -7.69 -1.48
C ILE A 108 16.58 -8.48 -0.91
N GLU A 109 16.36 -9.15 0.23
CA GLU A 109 17.37 -9.99 0.89
C GLU A 109 17.81 -11.14 -0.03
N ASP A 110 16.91 -11.83 -0.70
CA ASP A 110 17.22 -13.02 -1.50
C ASP A 110 17.88 -12.72 -2.85
N ARG A 111 17.62 -11.54 -3.45
CA ARG A 111 18.01 -11.25 -4.84
C ARG A 111 19.04 -10.15 -4.99
N TYR A 112 19.31 -9.37 -3.96
CA TYR A 112 20.16 -8.18 -4.06
C TYR A 112 21.21 -8.05 -2.94
N LEU A 113 21.16 -8.89 -1.91
CA LEU A 113 22.12 -8.94 -0.80
C LEU A 113 22.75 -10.34 -0.72
#